data_AF-A0A2U8FMB7-F1
#
_entry.id   AF-A0A2U8FMB7-F1
#
_cell.length_a   1.000
_cell.length_b   1.000
_cell.length_c   1.000
_cell.angle_alpha   90.00
_cell.angle_beta   90.00
_cell.angle_gamma   90.00
#
_symmetry.space_group_name_H-M   'P 1'
#
loop_
_entity.id
_entity.type
_entity.pdbx_description
1 polymer ?
#
loop_
_entity_poly.entity_id
_entity_poly.type
_entity_poly.pdbx_seq_one_letter_code
_entity_poly.pdbx_strand_id
1 'polypeptide(L)'
;MSIVVYWLSAQGPGVQGFADGELSEALAFAEAQRKARSAEGQPLHSHVVISTELGDHVGLAGVSDERPADYSWTKSHRGGPPDKGNPPKTLA
;
A
#
# COMPACT_ATOMS: atom_id res chain seq x y z
N MET A 1 2.05 8.65 15.77
CA MET A 1 1.88 7.82 14.58
C MET A 1 1.22 6.52 14.98
N SER A 2 0.15 6.13 14.29
CA SER A 2 -0.67 4.96 14.66
C SER A 2 -0.96 4.10 13.45
N ILE A 3 -0.96 2.79 13.67
CA ILE A 3 -1.45 1.81 12.71
C ILE A 3 -2.80 1.33 13.22
N VAL A 4 -3.80 1.30 12.35
CA VAL A 4 -5.16 0.87 12.71
C VAL A 4 -5.67 -0.11 11.68
N VAL A 5 -6.13 -1.27 12.15
CA VAL A 5 -6.81 -2.28 11.35
C VAL A 5 -8.31 -2.18 11.60
N TYR A 6 -9.08 -2.02 10.52
CA TYR A 6 -10.54 -2.00 10.52
C TYR A 6 -11.09 -3.23 9.80
N TRP A 7 -12.20 -3.78 10.26
CA TRP A 7 -12.90 -4.84 9.55
C TRP A 7 -14.42 -4.73 9.71
N LEU A 8 -15.14 -5.31 8.75
CA LEU A 8 -16.60 -5.41 8.78
C LEU A 8 -17.02 -6.87 8.95
N SER A 9 -17.80 -7.14 10.00
CA SER A 9 -18.47 -8.43 10.21
C SER A 9 -19.99 -8.26 10.22
N ALA A 10 -20.72 -9.37 10.28
CA ALA A 10 -22.18 -9.36 10.41
C ALA A 10 -22.67 -8.68 11.71
N GLN A 11 -21.83 -8.66 12.75
CA GLN A 11 -22.14 -8.05 14.05
C GLN A 11 -21.80 -6.55 14.10
N GLY A 12 -21.09 -6.03 13.09
CA GLY A 12 -20.72 -4.63 13.00
C GLY A 12 -19.23 -4.42 12.64
N PRO A 13 -18.79 -3.15 12.63
CA PRO A 13 -17.39 -2.82 12.42
C PRO A 13 -16.55 -3.15 13.65
N GLY A 14 -15.32 -3.63 13.42
CA GLY A 14 -14.29 -3.78 14.44
C GLY A 14 -13.06 -2.94 14.13
N VAL A 15 -12.32 -2.59 15.18
CA VAL A 15 -11.12 -1.77 15.13
C VAL A 15 -10.05 -2.30 16.09
N GLN A 16 -8.80 -2.30 15.65
CA GLN A 16 -7.63 -2.61 16.48
C GLN A 16 -6.50 -1.64 16.16
N GLY A 17 -5.99 -0.96 17.19
CA GLY A 17 -4.83 -0.09 17.09
C GLY A 17 -3.53 -0.83 17.40
N PHE A 18 -2.44 -0.38 16.78
CA PHE A 18 -1.07 -0.83 16.99
C PHE A 18 -0.13 0.38 17.04
N ALA A 19 0.97 0.25 17.78
CA ALA A 19 2.03 1.24 17.81
C ALA A 19 2.82 1.28 16.50
N ASP A 20 3.58 2.35 16.29
CA ASP A 20 4.37 2.59 15.08
C ASP A 20 5.39 1.45 14.79
N GLY A 21 6.03 0.93 15.84
CA GLY A 21 6.98 -0.18 15.75
C GLY A 21 6.34 -1.56 15.54
N GLU A 22 5.01 -1.66 15.53
CA GLU A 22 4.26 -2.92 15.50
C GLU A 22 3.64 -3.22 14.11
N LEU A 23 4.29 -2.74 13.04
CA LEU A 23 3.78 -2.94 11.68
C LEU A 23 3.65 -4.42 11.30
N SER A 24 4.62 -5.25 11.70
CA SER A 24 4.59 -6.68 11.41
C SER A 24 3.41 -7.37 12.11
N GLU A 25 3.15 -7.01 13.35
CA GLU A 25 2.03 -7.49 14.16
C GLU A 25 0.69 -7.05 13.56
N ALA A 26 0.58 -5.78 13.16
CA ALA A 26 -0.62 -5.24 12.52
C ALA A 26 -0.93 -5.95 11.18
N LEU A 27 0.09 -6.25 10.38
CA LEU A 27 -0.06 -7.01 9.14
C LEU A 27 -0.49 -8.45 9.38
N ALA A 28 0.13 -9.13 10.35
CA ALA A 28 -0.24 -10.50 10.73
C ALA A 28 -1.68 -10.56 11.25
N PHE A 29 -2.09 -9.57 12.05
CA PHE A 29 -3.46 -9.44 12.53
C PHE A 29 -4.44 -9.22 11.38
N ALA A 30 -4.16 -8.29 10.46
CA ALA A 30 -5.02 -8.05 9.30
C ALA A 30 -5.16 -9.30 8.42
N GLU A 31 -4.10 -10.08 8.25
CA GLU A 31 -4.15 -11.36 7.54
C GLU A 31 -5.02 -12.40 8.27
N ALA A 32 -4.89 -12.50 9.60
CA ALA A 32 -5.74 -13.37 10.42
C ALA A 32 -7.23 -13.00 10.26
N GLN A 33 -7.57 -11.70 10.31
CA GLN A 33 -8.93 -11.23 10.07
C GLN A 33 -9.44 -11.60 8.66
N ARG A 34 -8.60 -11.48 7.61
CA ARG A 34 -8.99 -11.89 6.25
C ARG A 34 -9.20 -13.41 6.12
N LYS A 35 -8.45 -14.20 6.88
CA LYS A 35 -8.53 -15.67 6.88
C LYS A 35 -9.60 -16.22 7.83
N ALA A 36 -10.12 -15.43 8.75
CA ALA A 36 -11.14 -15.86 9.69
C ALA A 36 -12.35 -16.45 8.96
N ARG A 37 -12.81 -17.61 9.42
CA ARG A 37 -13.98 -18.33 8.90
C ARG A 37 -14.94 -18.69 10.03
N SER A 38 -16.23 -18.78 9.75
CA SER A 38 -17.22 -19.36 10.64
C SER A 38 -17.04 -20.87 10.76
N ALA A 39 -17.80 -21.52 11.66
CA ALA A 39 -17.79 -22.98 11.79
C ALA A 39 -18.23 -23.69 10.50
N GLU A 40 -19.02 -23.02 9.66
CA GLU A 40 -19.51 -23.47 8.36
C GLU A 40 -18.53 -23.13 7.22
N GLY A 41 -17.33 -22.62 7.53
CA GLY A 41 -16.29 -22.32 6.56
C GLY A 41 -16.51 -21.03 5.75
N GLN A 42 -17.50 -20.21 6.10
CA GLN A 42 -17.77 -18.95 5.40
C GLN A 42 -16.84 -17.84 5.89
N PRO A 43 -16.42 -16.88 5.04
CA PRO A 43 -15.67 -15.70 5.47
C PRO A 43 -16.38 -14.97 6.61
N LEU A 44 -15.68 -14.78 7.73
CA LEU A 44 -16.25 -14.11 8.90
C LEU A 44 -16.35 -12.59 8.71
N HIS A 45 -15.48 -12.03 7.85
CA HIS A 45 -15.36 -10.60 7.61
C HIS A 45 -15.44 -10.33 6.10
N SER A 46 -16.30 -9.39 5.71
CA SER A 46 -16.52 -9.01 4.31
C SER A 46 -15.47 -8.03 3.80
N HIS A 47 -14.85 -7.28 4.71
CA HIS A 47 -13.88 -6.25 4.39
C HIS A 47 -12.86 -6.09 5.52
N VAL A 48 -11.58 -5.94 5.17
CA VAL A 48 -10.48 -5.71 6.13
C VAL A 48 -9.50 -4.70 5.53
N VAL A 49 -9.30 -3.58 6.21
CA VAL A 49 -8.43 -2.46 5.80
C VAL A 49 -7.38 -2.21 6.88
N ILE A 50 -6.17 -1.91 6.46
CA ILE A 50 -5.11 -1.38 7.33
C ILE A 50 -4.84 0.07 6.93
N SER A 51 -4.86 0.96 7.92
CA SER A 51 -4.48 2.37 7.79
C SER A 51 -3.20 2.56 8.58
N THR A 52 -2.17 3.08 7.93
CA THR A 52 -0.85 3.25 8.53
C THR A 52 -0.44 4.71 8.44
N GLU A 53 -0.23 5.34 9.59
CA GLU A 53 0.51 6.59 9.70
C GLU A 53 1.82 6.27 10.42
N LEU A 54 2.88 5.98 9.66
CA LEU A 54 4.18 5.58 10.20
C LEU A 54 5.12 6.78 10.30
N GLY A 55 5.88 6.87 11.40
CA GLY A 55 6.78 7.98 11.69
C GLY A 55 7.81 8.23 10.61
N ASP A 56 8.30 7.15 10.04
CA ASP A 56 9.49 7.14 9.18
C ASP A 56 9.16 6.94 7.68
N HIS A 57 7.88 6.92 7.29
CA HIS A 57 7.49 6.66 5.89
C HIS A 57 7.26 7.91 5.03
N VAL A 58 7.89 7.86 3.85
CA VAL A 58 7.93 8.78 2.69
C VAL A 58 7.10 10.08 2.77
N GLY A 59 7.75 11.09 3.37
CA GLY A 59 7.65 12.50 2.97
C GLY A 59 6.75 13.37 3.85
N LEU A 60 7.25 14.55 4.25
CA LEU A 60 6.37 15.63 4.69
C LEU A 60 5.35 15.90 3.57
N ALA A 61 4.14 16.33 3.92
CA ALA A 61 3.21 16.85 2.92
C ALA A 61 3.91 18.00 2.15
N GLY A 62 4.15 17.82 0.84
CA GLY A 62 4.83 18.82 -0.02
C GLY A 62 6.27 18.50 -0.43
N VAL A 63 6.87 17.34 -0.07
CA VAL A 63 8.26 17.01 -0.47
C VAL A 63 8.35 16.44 -1.89
N SER A 64 7.78 17.15 -2.86
CA SER A 64 8.19 17.07 -4.26
C SER A 64 8.02 18.43 -4.96
N ASP A 65 8.29 19.54 -4.27
CA ASP A 65 8.22 20.86 -4.91
C ASP A 65 9.47 21.16 -5.75
N GLU A 66 10.64 20.64 -5.37
CA GLU A 66 11.87 20.84 -6.13
C GLU A 66 12.20 19.62 -7.00
N ARG A 67 11.89 19.76 -8.29
CA ARG A 67 12.45 18.87 -9.32
C ARG A 67 13.95 19.11 -9.40
N PRO A 68 14.82 18.08 -9.22
CA PRO A 68 16.24 18.23 -9.49
C PRO A 68 16.47 18.79 -10.89
N ALA A 69 17.45 19.68 -11.05
CA ALA A 69 17.67 20.41 -12.31
C ALA A 69 17.95 19.46 -13.51
N ASP A 70 18.43 18.26 -13.23
CA ASP A 70 18.75 17.18 -14.17
C ASP A 70 17.63 16.14 -14.33
N TYR A 71 16.54 16.24 -13.56
CA TYR A 71 15.44 15.29 -13.60
C TYR A 71 14.43 15.65 -14.70
N SER A 72 14.55 15.01 -15.86
CA SER A 72 13.53 15.05 -16.92
C SER A 72 12.71 13.75 -16.93
N TRP A 73 11.66 13.68 -16.11
CA TRP A 73 10.66 12.64 -16.30
C TRP A 73 9.78 13.00 -17.50
N THR A 74 9.90 12.23 -18.58
CA THR A 74 8.87 12.18 -19.63
C THR A 74 8.16 10.83 -19.57
N LYS A 75 6.82 10.83 -19.57
CA LYS A 75 6.01 9.61 -19.76
C LYS A 75 5.86 9.32 -21.26
N SER A 76 6.95 9.44 -21.99
CA SER A 76 7.02 9.11 -23.41
C SER A 76 7.50 7.66 -23.50
N HIS A 77 6.94 6.85 -24.39
CA HIS A 77 7.37 5.46 -24.70
C HIS A 77 6.75 4.28 -23.92
N ARG A 78 5.44 4.31 -23.62
CA ARG A 78 4.73 3.02 -23.40
C ARG A 78 3.43 2.81 -24.19
N GLY A 79 3.20 3.59 -25.24
CA GLY A 79 2.00 3.45 -26.08
C GLY A 79 2.18 3.65 -27.58
N GLY A 80 3.41 3.95 -28.05
CA GLY A 80 3.70 4.13 -29.47
C GLY A 80 4.92 3.29 -29.87
N PRO A 81 4.96 2.75 -31.10
CA PRO A 81 6.11 1.99 -31.57
C PRO A 81 7.38 2.86 -31.54
N PRO A 82 8.56 2.29 -31.23
CA PRO A 82 9.81 3.04 -31.22
C PRO A 82 10.12 3.63 -32.61
N ASP A 83 10.60 4.87 -32.65
CA ASP A 83 11.12 5.47 -33.87
C ASP A 83 12.25 4.61 -34.43
N LYS A 84 12.29 4.45 -35.76
CA LYS A 84 13.20 3.56 -36.49
C LYS A 84 14.71 3.81 -36.26
N GLY A 85 15.07 4.86 -35.53
CA GLY A 85 16.46 5.27 -35.28
C GLY A 85 16.94 5.16 -33.83
N ASN A 86 16.11 4.74 -32.86
CA ASN A 86 16.51 4.72 -31.45
C ASN A 86 16.21 3.37 -30.79
N PRO A 87 17.08 2.35 -30.97
CA PRO A 87 16.89 1.07 -30.33
C PRO A 87 16.96 1.22 -28.80
N PRO A 88 16.13 0.47 -28.05
CA PRO A 88 16.18 0.52 -26.59
C PRO A 88 17.57 0.12 -26.11
N LYS A 89 18.20 0.96 -25.29
CA LYS A 89 19.42 0.60 -24.58
C LYS A 89 19.07 -0.48 -23.55
N THR A 90 19.21 -1.74 -23.93
CA THR A 90 19.25 -2.84 -22.98
C THR A 90 20.53 -2.71 -22.15
N LEU A 91 20.40 -2.80 -20.83
CA LEU A 91 21.54 -2.89 -19.92
C LEU A 91 22.35 -4.14 -20.27
N ALA A 92 23.62 -3.94 -20.63
CA ALA A 92 24.62 -5.00 -20.74
C ALA A 92 25.18 -5.35 -19.35
#